data_AF-B4QC79-F1
#
_entry.id   AF-B4QC79-F1
#
_cell.length_a   1.000
_cell.length_b   1.000
_cell.length_c   1.000
_cell.angle_alpha   90.00
_cell.angle_beta   90.00
_cell.angle_gamma   90.00
#
_symmetry.space_group_name_H-M   'P 1'
#
loop_
_entity.id
_entity.type
_entity.pdbx_description
1 polymer ?
#
loop_
_entity_poly.entity_id
_entity_poly.type
_entity_poly.pdbx_seq_one_letter_code
_entity_poly.pdbx_strand_id
1 'polypeptide(L)'
;MGDESDNSVLPLPNVNSLILKKVLHWATYHKDDPVVTEEVENKEKRTDDISSWDADFLKVDQGTLFELILAANYLNIQGLLDVTCKTVANMIKGKSPQEIRDTFAIQNDFLPQEEEQVRKENEWCEDK
;
A
#
# COMPACT_ATOMS: atom_id res chain seq x y z
N MET A 1 -43.83 6.31 -2.20
CA MET A 1 -43.38 4.98 -2.63
C MET A 1 -42.16 4.64 -1.80
N GLY A 2 -42.26 3.66 -0.91
CA GLY A 2 -41.13 3.17 -0.12
C GLY A 2 -40.22 2.33 -1.01
N ASP A 3 -38.94 2.54 -0.84
CA ASP A 3 -37.80 1.88 -1.46
C ASP A 3 -37.89 0.35 -1.36
N GLU A 4 -38.13 -0.32 -2.50
CA GLU A 4 -37.92 -1.76 -2.69
C GLU A 4 -36.78 -1.99 -3.69
N SER A 5 -35.69 -1.22 -3.56
CA SER A 5 -34.56 -1.29 -4.48
C SER A 5 -33.22 -1.11 -3.77
N ASP A 6 -32.98 -1.80 -2.65
CA ASP A 6 -31.62 -1.80 -2.07
C ASP A 6 -31.22 -3.12 -1.40
N ASN A 7 -31.62 -4.25 -1.99
CA ASN A 7 -31.10 -5.56 -1.60
C ASN A 7 -30.35 -6.26 -2.74
N SER A 8 -29.85 -5.49 -3.71
CA SER A 8 -28.97 -6.01 -4.76
C SER A 8 -27.62 -6.40 -4.15
N VAL A 9 -27.33 -7.70 -4.13
CA VAL A 9 -26.05 -8.22 -3.68
C VAL A 9 -24.99 -7.91 -4.74
N LEU A 10 -23.94 -7.18 -4.37
CA LEU A 10 -22.79 -6.95 -5.23
C LEU A 10 -21.74 -8.06 -5.00
N PRO A 11 -21.52 -8.96 -5.97
CA PRO A 11 -20.55 -10.05 -5.81
C PRO A 11 -19.13 -9.51 -5.87
N LEU A 12 -18.32 -9.87 -4.87
CA LEU A 12 -16.90 -9.50 -4.77
C LEU A 12 -16.01 -10.77 -4.77
N PRO A 13 -15.85 -11.43 -5.92
CA PRO A 13 -15.13 -12.71 -5.99
C PRO A 13 -13.63 -12.58 -5.67
N ASN A 14 -13.06 -11.39 -5.85
CA ASN A 14 -11.63 -11.13 -5.68
C ASN A 14 -11.26 -10.58 -4.29
N VAL A 15 -12.22 -10.50 -3.37
CA VAL A 15 -11.99 -9.99 -2.01
C VAL A 15 -12.56 -10.98 -1.01
N ASN A 16 -11.70 -11.58 -0.20
CA ASN A 16 -12.15 -12.48 0.85
C ASN A 16 -12.84 -11.70 1.99
N SER A 17 -13.64 -12.40 2.80
CA SER A 17 -14.46 -11.76 3.85
C SER A 17 -13.64 -11.07 4.94
N LEU A 18 -12.42 -11.54 5.23
CA LEU A 18 -11.54 -10.93 6.23
C LEU A 18 -11.02 -9.57 5.73
N ILE A 19 -10.58 -9.53 4.48
CA ILE A 19 -10.07 -8.31 3.85
C ILE A 19 -11.19 -7.31 3.64
N LEU A 20 -12.36 -7.76 3.18
CA LEU A 20 -13.53 -6.89 3.02
C LEU A 20 -13.91 -6.23 4.36
N LYS A 21 -13.90 -6.97 5.47
CA LYS A 21 -14.16 -6.39 6.81
C LYS A 21 -13.16 -5.29 7.16
N LYS A 22 -11.88 -5.47 6.85
CA LYS A 22 -10.85 -4.46 7.08
C LYS A 22 -11.04 -3.24 6.18
N VAL A 23 -11.34 -3.44 4.90
CA VAL A 23 -11.66 -2.35 3.96
C VAL A 23 -12.85 -1.55 4.47
N LEU A 24 -13.92 -2.20 4.91
CA LEU A 24 -15.10 -1.52 5.46
C LEU A 24 -14.78 -0.77 6.76
N HIS A 25 -13.93 -1.33 7.63
CA HIS A 25 -13.48 -0.64 8.85
C HIS A 25 -12.71 0.64 8.50
N TRP A 26 -11.77 0.56 7.55
CA TRP A 26 -11.03 1.73 7.07
C TRP A 26 -11.96 2.79 6.47
N ALA A 27 -12.88 2.37 5.59
CA ALA A 27 -13.84 3.27 4.94
C ALA A 27 -14.79 3.92 5.95
N THR A 28 -15.18 3.20 7.01
CA THR A 28 -16.06 3.75 8.05
C THR A 28 -15.35 4.84 8.86
N TYR A 29 -14.05 4.68 9.14
CA TYR A 29 -13.26 5.69 9.84
C TYR A 29 -13.06 6.95 8.99
N HIS A 30 -12.73 6.79 7.70
CA HIS A 30 -12.41 7.89 6.78
C HIS A 30 -13.63 8.45 6.02
N LYS A 31 -14.86 8.09 6.39
CA LYS A 31 -16.06 8.50 5.64
C LYS A 31 -16.31 10.01 5.64
N ASP A 32 -15.82 10.69 6.68
CA ASP A 32 -16.01 12.12 6.92
C ASP A 32 -14.75 12.93 6.56
N ASP A 33 -13.73 12.28 6.00
CA ASP A 33 -12.49 12.93 5.58
C ASP A 33 -12.76 13.88 4.39
N PRO A 34 -11.98 14.98 4.29
CA PRO A 34 -12.10 15.87 3.15
C PRO A 34 -11.82 15.09 1.86
N VAL A 35 -12.71 15.25 0.88
CA VAL A 35 -12.53 14.65 -0.45
C VAL A 35 -11.20 15.12 -1.02
N VAL A 36 -10.33 14.16 -1.36
CA VAL A 36 -9.08 14.44 -2.05
C VAL A 36 -9.44 15.04 -3.40
N THR A 37 -9.16 16.33 -3.58
CA THR A 37 -9.31 17.01 -4.88
C THR A 37 -8.05 16.81 -5.71
N GLU A 38 -8.15 16.98 -7.03
CA GLU A 38 -7.00 16.90 -7.95
C GLU A 38 -5.82 17.83 -7.52
N GLU A 39 -6.14 18.93 -6.84
CA GLU A 39 -5.14 19.87 -6.28
C GLU A 39 -4.38 19.29 -5.08
N VAL A 40 -5.03 18.44 -4.27
CA VAL A 40 -4.41 17.73 -3.15
C VAL A 40 -3.60 16.53 -3.65
N GLU A 41 -4.06 15.88 -4.72
CA GLU A 41 -3.35 14.80 -5.41
C GLU A 41 -2.01 15.25 -6.03
N ASN A 42 -1.92 16.50 -6.46
CA ASN A 42 -0.71 17.12 -7.00
C ASN A 42 0.27 17.63 -5.93
N LYS A 43 -0.05 17.54 -4.63
CA LYS A 43 0.95 17.77 -3.58
C LYS A 43 1.96 16.63 -3.59
N GLU A 44 3.21 16.93 -3.24
CA GLU A 44 4.27 15.92 -3.14
C GLU A 44 3.79 14.74 -2.29
N LYS A 45 3.67 13.56 -2.91
CA LYS A 45 3.27 12.31 -2.25
C LYS A 45 4.39 11.85 -1.32
N ARG A 46 4.42 12.44 -0.13
CA ARG A 46 5.37 12.11 0.93
C ARG A 46 5.03 10.76 1.55
N THR A 47 6.03 9.90 1.70
CA THR A 47 5.84 8.57 2.30
C THR A 47 5.61 8.67 3.82
N ASP A 48 6.01 9.77 4.45
CA ASP A 48 5.87 10.02 5.87
C ASP A 48 4.52 10.64 6.27
N ASP A 49 3.68 10.98 5.29
CA ASP A 49 2.33 11.48 5.51
C ASP A 49 1.33 10.31 5.67
N ILE A 50 1.43 9.63 6.81
CA ILE A 50 0.52 8.56 7.25
C ILE A 50 -0.01 8.94 8.63
N SER A 51 -1.33 8.92 8.81
CA SER A 51 -1.94 9.21 10.11
C SER A 51 -1.56 8.14 11.14
N SER A 52 -1.55 8.48 12.43
CA SER A 52 -1.27 7.48 13.47
C SER A 52 -2.30 6.35 13.47
N TRP A 53 -3.55 6.66 13.14
CA TRP A 53 -4.61 5.66 13.04
C TRP A 53 -4.35 4.69 11.89
N ASP A 54 -3.95 5.18 10.71
CA ASP A 54 -3.60 4.34 9.58
C ASP A 54 -2.37 3.48 9.86
N ALA A 55 -1.36 4.04 10.51
CA ALA A 55 -0.16 3.30 10.90
C ALA A 55 -0.50 2.12 11.83
N ASP A 56 -1.40 2.33 12.79
CA ASP A 56 -1.90 1.28 13.68
C ASP A 56 -2.81 0.29 12.94
N PHE A 57 -3.68 0.77 12.06
CA PHE A 57 -4.58 -0.06 11.25
C PHE A 57 -3.81 -1.01 10.31
N LEU A 58 -2.73 -0.52 9.70
CA LEU A 58 -1.86 -1.26 8.78
C LEU A 58 -0.75 -2.05 9.49
N LYS A 59 -0.76 -2.11 10.82
CA LYS A 59 0.11 -2.99 11.61
C LYS A 59 -0.38 -4.45 11.53
N VAL A 60 -0.31 -5.00 10.33
CA VAL A 60 -0.72 -6.36 9.98
C VAL A 60 0.46 -7.12 9.37
N ASP A 61 0.31 -8.42 9.13
CA ASP A 61 1.30 -9.19 8.38
C ASP A 61 1.33 -8.76 6.90
N GLN A 62 2.44 -9.05 6.21
CA GLN A 62 2.65 -8.65 4.81
C GLN A 62 1.60 -9.23 3.86
N GLY A 63 1.12 -10.45 4.12
CA GLY A 63 0.09 -11.09 3.30
C GLY A 63 -1.20 -10.30 3.36
N THR A 64 -1.66 -9.98 4.57
CA THR A 64 -2.83 -9.11 4.77
C THR A 64 -2.63 -7.72 4.15
N LEU A 65 -1.44 -7.13 4.26
CA LEU A 65 -1.14 -5.82 3.66
C LEU A 65 -1.24 -5.87 2.12
N PHE A 66 -0.69 -6.90 1.48
CA PHE A 66 -0.78 -7.07 0.03
C PHE A 66 -2.21 -7.36 -0.43
N GLU A 67 -2.97 -8.16 0.30
CA GLU A 67 -4.39 -8.38 0.00
C GLU A 67 -5.20 -7.07 0.15
N LEU A 68 -4.87 -6.21 1.11
CA LEU A 68 -5.48 -4.87 1.24
C LEU A 68 -5.14 -3.97 0.05
N ILE A 69 -3.90 -3.99 -0.45
CA ILE A 69 -3.50 -3.25 -1.66
C ILE A 69 -4.33 -3.73 -2.87
N LEU A 70 -4.41 -5.05 -3.07
CA LEU A 70 -5.18 -5.63 -4.18
C LEU A 70 -6.67 -5.31 -4.08
N ALA A 71 -7.25 -5.40 -2.87
CA ALA A 71 -8.65 -5.08 -2.63
C ALA A 71 -8.94 -3.58 -2.83
N ALA A 72 -8.06 -2.70 -2.35
CA ALA A 72 -8.20 -1.26 -2.52
C ALA A 72 -8.17 -0.86 -4.00
N ASN A 73 -7.25 -1.46 -4.78
CA ASN A 73 -7.21 -1.27 -6.23
C ASN A 73 -8.46 -1.82 -6.92
N TYR A 74 -8.90 -3.03 -6.56
CA TYR A 74 -10.08 -3.67 -7.16
C TYR A 74 -11.38 -2.89 -6.89
N LEU A 75 -11.52 -2.33 -5.68
CA LEU A 75 -12.68 -1.54 -5.26
C LEU A 75 -12.55 -0.04 -5.59
N ASN A 76 -11.43 0.36 -6.20
CA ASN A 76 -11.08 1.75 -6.54
C ASN A 76 -11.13 2.71 -5.34
N ILE A 77 -10.57 2.30 -4.20
CA ILE A 77 -10.48 3.12 -2.98
C ILE A 77 -9.07 3.75 -2.92
N GLN A 78 -8.90 4.89 -3.59
CA GLN A 78 -7.60 5.55 -3.76
C GLN A 78 -6.90 5.87 -2.44
N GLY A 79 -7.64 6.37 -1.42
CA GLY A 79 -7.05 6.69 -0.12
C GLY A 79 -6.42 5.47 0.58
N LEU A 80 -7.10 4.32 0.54
CA LEU A 80 -6.58 3.07 1.10
C LEU A 80 -5.39 2.54 0.28
N LEU A 81 -5.44 2.68 -1.05
CA LEU A 81 -4.34 2.30 -1.93
C LEU A 81 -3.09 3.15 -1.65
N ASP A 82 -3.25 4.46 -1.51
CA ASP A 82 -2.14 5.37 -1.24
C ASP A 82 -1.49 5.07 0.12
N VAL A 83 -2.27 4.90 1.19
CA VAL A 83 -1.70 4.67 2.52
C VAL A 83 -1.03 3.30 2.67
N THR A 84 -1.56 2.27 2.00
CA THR A 84 -0.92 0.96 1.94
C THR A 84 0.38 0.99 1.13
N CYS A 85 0.40 1.70 -0.01
CA CYS A 85 1.62 1.91 -0.80
C CYS A 85 2.68 2.70 -0.02
N LYS A 86 2.29 3.78 0.67
CA LYS A 86 3.19 4.56 1.54
C LYS A 86 3.79 3.69 2.64
N THR A 87 2.99 2.79 3.23
CA THR A 87 3.46 1.85 4.25
C THR A 87 4.54 0.91 3.71
N VAL A 88 4.31 0.32 2.53
CA VAL A 88 5.33 -0.52 1.85
C VAL A 88 6.58 0.30 1.51
N ALA A 89 6.42 1.53 1.02
CA ALA A 89 7.55 2.42 0.73
C ALA A 89 8.40 2.71 1.99
N ASN A 90 7.76 2.94 3.14
CA ASN A 90 8.46 3.11 4.41
C ASN A 90 9.18 1.84 4.90
N MET A 91 8.72 0.65 4.50
CA MET A 91 9.43 -0.61 4.78
C MET A 91 10.71 -0.78 3.94
N ILE A 92 10.84 -0.05 2.83
CA ILE A 92 11.98 -0.07 1.91
C ILE A 92 12.95 1.06 2.23
N LYS A 93 12.43 2.23 2.61
CA LYS A 93 13.19 3.45 2.86
C LYS A 93 14.33 3.21 3.87
N GLY A 94 15.56 3.52 3.46
CA GLY A 94 16.75 3.44 4.30
C GLY A 94 17.28 2.03 4.54
N LYS A 95 16.71 1.00 3.91
CA LYS A 95 17.25 -0.36 3.95
C LYS A 95 18.21 -0.62 2.80
N SER A 96 19.22 -1.45 3.06
CA SER A 96 20.10 -1.97 2.02
C SER A 96 19.36 -2.92 1.06
N PRO A 97 19.87 -3.13 -0.16
CA PRO A 97 19.30 -4.10 -1.09
C PRO A 97 19.13 -5.50 -0.48
N GLN A 98 20.07 -5.94 0.36
CA GLN A 98 19.99 -7.24 1.02
C GLN A 98 18.86 -7.28 2.05
N GLU A 99 18.73 -6.26 2.90
CA GLU A 99 17.64 -6.20 3.88
C GLU A 99 16.26 -6.11 3.23
N ILE A 100 16.15 -5.43 2.08
CA ILE A 100 14.92 -5.41 1.28
C ILE A 100 14.61 -6.82 0.77
N ARG A 101 15.59 -7.51 0.18
CA ARG A 101 15.43 -8.89 -0.29
C ARG A 101 14.98 -9.81 0.83
N ASP A 102 15.61 -9.72 2.00
CA ASP A 102 15.25 -10.54 3.16
C ASP A 102 13.84 -10.20 3.67
N THR A 103 13.49 -8.91 3.74
CA THR A 103 12.17 -8.44 4.21
C THR A 103 11.04 -8.98 3.33
N PHE A 104 11.22 -8.94 2.00
CA PHE A 104 10.20 -9.32 1.03
C PHE A 104 10.38 -10.74 0.47
N ALA A 105 11.29 -11.54 1.04
CA ALA A 105 11.64 -12.88 0.60
C ALA A 105 11.95 -12.96 -0.92
N ILE A 106 12.67 -11.97 -1.43
CA ILE A 106 13.05 -11.86 -2.85
C ILE A 106 14.40 -12.54 -3.04
N GLN A 107 14.46 -13.54 -3.94
CA GLN A 107 15.70 -14.21 -4.30
C GLN A 107 16.64 -13.26 -5.06
N ASN A 108 17.95 -13.36 -4.82
CA ASN A 108 18.94 -12.72 -5.69
C ASN A 108 19.08 -13.50 -7.01
N ASP A 109 18.71 -12.84 -8.09
CA ASP A 109 18.75 -13.32 -9.47
C ASP A 109 19.91 -12.71 -10.28
N PHE A 110 20.70 -11.80 -9.69
CA PHE A 110 21.92 -11.29 -10.31
C PHE A 110 23.08 -12.28 -10.17
N LEU A 111 23.88 -12.39 -11.23
CA LEU A 111 25.21 -12.97 -11.15
C LEU A 111 26.14 -12.03 -10.37
N PRO A 112 27.21 -12.54 -9.73
CA PRO A 112 28.13 -11.69 -8.96
C PRO A 112 28.73 -10.52 -9.76
N GLN A 113 28.97 -10.73 -11.06
CA GLN A 113 29.49 -9.70 -11.97
C GLN A 113 28.46 -8.62 -12.27
N GLU A 114 27.19 -9.00 -12.43
CA GLU A 114 26.07 -8.07 -12.68
C GLU A 114 25.79 -7.25 -11.42
N GLU A 115 25.83 -7.87 -10.24
CA GLU A 115 25.65 -7.17 -8.97
C GLU A 115 26.76 -6.14 -8.73
N GLU A 116 28.02 -6.48 -9.04
CA GLU A 116 29.14 -5.54 -8.90
C GLU A 116 29.01 -4.38 -9.90
N GLN A 117 28.56 -4.65 -11.13
CA GLN A 117 28.31 -3.60 -12.12
C GLN A 117 27.19 -2.65 -11.68
N VAL A 118 26.04 -3.20 -11.27
CA VAL A 118 24.91 -2.40 -10.75
C VAL A 118 25.33 -1.60 -9.52
N ARG A 119 26.17 -2.15 -8.64
CA ARG A 119 26.69 -1.43 -7.47
C ARG A 119 27.55 -0.23 -7.89
N LYS A 120 28.52 -0.44 -8.78
CA LYS A 120 29.36 0.65 -9.33
C LYS A 120 28.54 1.73 -10.03
N GLU A 121 27.53 1.34 -10.80
CA GLU A 121 26.64 2.28 -11.49
C GLU A 121 25.78 3.11 -10.53
N ASN A 122 25.55 2.63 -9.30
CA ASN A 122 24.72 3.29 -8.28
C ASN A 122 25.51 3.86 -7.10
N GLU A 123 26.86 3.83 -7.11
CA GLU A 123 27.70 4.41 -6.05
C GLU A 123 27.39 5.89 -5.79
N TRP A 124 26.98 6.65 -6.82
CA TRP A 124 26.59 8.06 -6.70
C TRP A 124 25.39 8.31 -5.76
N CYS A 125 24.60 7.28 -5.43
CA CYS A 125 23.50 7.36 -4.47
C CYS A 125 23.94 7.15 -3.01
N GLU A 126 25.10 6.53 -2.78
CA GLU A 126 25.58 6.19 -1.42
C GLU A 126 26.38 7.35 -0.78
N ASP A 127 26.87 8.29 -1.59
CA ASP A 127 27.70 9.43 -1.16
C ASP A 127 26.92 10.66 -0.63
N LYS A 128 25.66 10.52 -0.19
CA LYS A 128 24.81 11.62 0.31
C LYS A 128 24.24 11.45 1.71
#